data_AF-A0A0P8XQ67-F1
#
_entry.id   AF-A0A0P8XQ67-F1
#
_cell.length_a   1.000
_cell.length_b   1.000
_cell.length_c   1.000
_cell.angle_alpha   90.00
_cell.angle_beta   90.00
_cell.angle_gamma   90.00
#
_symmetry.space_group_name_H-M   'P 1'
#
loop_
_entity.id
_entity.type
_entity.pdbx_description
1 polymer ?
#
loop_
_entity_poly.entity_id
_entity_poly.type
_entity_poly.pdbx_seq_one_letter_code
_entity_poly.pdbx_strand_id
1 'polypeptide(L)'
;MIKGNGIDIIEIDRIEKAIKNEKFIERIFCEEERDYFIKRNMNIKTIAGMFAGKEAVSKALGQGIRNYKWTDIKVLHDSLGKPFIVLSGNAENIARKLGIENIQLSISHCDTYAVAFAVAEGKREYKDIIKIEEEVKNKVMTIDKARVSRIIPRRKAYSHKGTYGRVGILAGSLGMTGAAYLTSTACLRSGSGLVYLFTPKSLNKILEIKTTEVITIPVEDNGKGHFCIEGLEYILKTIENMDVLAIGPGLGVDFERTELVKQVLLNYKKTIVLDADGINCLANSTEVFKQRKGKTIITPHPGELSRLLDISIKEIESDRVKYAQLTSEKFGVITVLKGANTVISSEEGKIYINTTGNPGMATAGSGDVLTGIITSFIGQGIECLAATVAGVYVHGLAGDLAKYEKGEYGLIATDVLEHIPYSIKSLIYNS
;
A
#
# COMPACT_ATOMS: atom_id res chain seq x y z
N MET A 1 8.00 -10.41 -9.08
CA MET A 1 7.57 -10.06 -10.45
C MET A 1 7.87 -11.24 -11.35
N ILE A 2 7.00 -11.58 -12.30
CA ILE A 2 7.24 -12.68 -13.24
C ILE A 2 8.37 -12.23 -14.20
N LYS A 3 9.45 -13.00 -14.24
CA LYS A 3 10.64 -12.75 -15.08
C LYS A 3 10.64 -13.63 -16.33
N GLY A 4 9.90 -14.74 -16.30
CA GLY A 4 9.71 -15.65 -17.43
C GLY A 4 8.62 -16.67 -17.15
N ASN A 5 8.08 -17.28 -18.21
CA ASN A 5 7.17 -18.40 -18.11
C ASN A 5 7.49 -19.42 -19.21
N GLY A 6 7.07 -20.66 -19.00
CA GLY A 6 7.24 -21.72 -19.99
C GLY A 6 6.18 -22.80 -19.82
N ILE A 7 5.74 -23.33 -20.95
CA ILE A 7 4.83 -24.47 -21.02
C ILE A 7 5.42 -25.52 -21.94
N ASP A 8 5.27 -26.79 -21.57
CA ASP A 8 5.60 -27.89 -22.47
C ASP A 8 4.59 -29.03 -22.37
N ILE A 9 4.40 -29.73 -23.49
CA ILE A 9 3.52 -30.88 -23.61
C ILE A 9 4.24 -32.00 -24.35
N ILE A 10 4.15 -33.22 -23.82
CA ILE A 10 4.93 -34.37 -24.27
C ILE A 10 4.02 -35.58 -24.38
N GLU A 11 4.14 -36.31 -25.49
CA GLU A 11 3.51 -37.62 -25.68
C GLU A 11 4.20 -38.68 -24.80
N ILE A 12 3.40 -39.44 -24.04
CA ILE A 12 3.92 -40.48 -23.14
C ILE A 12 4.63 -41.57 -23.94
N ASP A 13 4.07 -42.00 -25.08
CA ASP A 13 4.67 -42.99 -25.99
C ASP A 13 6.06 -42.59 -26.48
N ARG A 14 6.30 -41.28 -26.66
CA ARG A 14 7.60 -40.77 -27.10
C ARG A 14 8.65 -40.99 -26.02
N ILE A 15 8.30 -40.78 -24.76
CA ILE A 15 9.19 -41.00 -23.62
C ILE A 15 9.39 -42.50 -23.38
N GLU A 16 8.35 -43.31 -23.53
CA GLU A 16 8.44 -44.77 -23.41
C GLU A 16 9.44 -45.37 -24.41
N LYS A 17 9.41 -44.90 -25.66
CA LYS A 17 10.38 -45.30 -26.68
C LYS A 17 11.79 -44.81 -26.35
N ALA A 18 11.93 -43.59 -25.81
CA ALA A 18 13.21 -42.97 -25.52
C ALA A 18 13.96 -43.63 -24.35
N ILE A 19 13.23 -44.07 -23.31
CA ILE A 19 13.80 -44.73 -22.12
C ILE A 19 14.43 -46.09 -22.45
N LYS A 20 14.07 -46.73 -23.56
CA LYS A 20 14.75 -47.95 -24.03
C LYS A 20 16.24 -47.74 -24.31
N ASN A 21 16.67 -46.50 -24.54
CA ASN A 21 18.07 -46.14 -24.57
C ASN A 21 18.53 -45.80 -23.15
N GLU A 22 19.35 -46.66 -22.54
CA GLU A 22 19.83 -46.51 -21.16
C GLU A 22 20.50 -45.15 -20.91
N LYS A 23 21.17 -44.57 -21.93
CA LYS A 23 21.82 -43.25 -21.82
C LYS A 23 20.83 -42.08 -21.75
N PHE A 24 19.57 -42.27 -22.10
CA PHE A 24 18.56 -41.21 -22.11
C PHE A 24 18.28 -40.72 -20.69
N ILE A 25 17.99 -41.64 -19.77
CA ILE A 25 17.66 -41.29 -18.39
C ILE A 25 18.86 -40.61 -17.71
N GLU A 26 20.07 -41.16 -17.87
CA GLU A 26 21.28 -40.62 -17.26
C GLU A 26 21.65 -39.23 -17.78
N ARG A 27 21.38 -38.97 -19.06
CA ARG A 27 21.66 -37.68 -19.67
C ARG A 27 20.72 -36.59 -19.16
N ILE A 28 19.46 -36.93 -18.86
CA ILE A 28 18.41 -35.96 -18.60
C ILE A 28 18.16 -35.76 -17.10
N PHE A 29 18.21 -36.83 -16.31
CA PHE A 29 17.79 -36.82 -14.92
C PHE A 29 18.97 -37.04 -13.98
N CYS A 30 19.00 -36.29 -12.87
CA CYS A 30 20.01 -36.46 -11.84
C CYS A 30 19.73 -37.70 -10.97
N GLU A 31 20.66 -38.05 -10.09
CA GLU A 31 20.54 -39.23 -9.21
C GLU A 31 19.28 -39.16 -8.33
N GLU A 32 19.01 -38.00 -7.74
CA GLU A 32 17.86 -37.78 -6.86
C GLU A 32 16.51 -37.96 -7.58
N GLU A 33 16.44 -37.60 -8.87
CA GLU A 33 15.26 -37.82 -9.71
C GLU A 33 15.09 -39.28 -10.10
N ARG A 34 16.20 -39.99 -10.37
CA ARG A 34 16.20 -41.42 -10.66
C ARG A 34 15.75 -42.25 -9.46
N ASP A 35 16.19 -41.89 -8.26
CA ASP A 35 15.71 -42.49 -7.01
C ASP A 35 14.21 -42.29 -6.82
N TYR A 36 13.69 -41.12 -7.20
CA TYR A 36 12.26 -40.85 -7.19
C TYR A 36 11.49 -41.72 -8.18
N PHE A 37 12.03 -41.95 -9.38
CA PHE A 37 11.43 -42.88 -10.35
C PHE A 37 11.36 -44.32 -9.82
N ILE A 38 12.42 -44.79 -9.17
CA ILE A 38 12.45 -46.13 -8.55
C ILE A 38 11.35 -46.24 -7.48
N LYS A 39 11.22 -45.23 -6.60
CA LYS A 39 10.15 -45.18 -5.58
C LYS A 39 8.74 -45.16 -6.17
N ARG A 40 8.59 -44.70 -7.42
CA ARG A 40 7.33 -44.65 -8.17
C ARG A 40 7.17 -45.84 -9.13
N ASN A 41 7.93 -46.92 -8.96
CA ASN A 41 7.92 -48.11 -9.81
C ASN A 41 8.14 -47.80 -11.30
N MET A 42 9.03 -46.85 -11.59
CA MET A 42 9.36 -46.42 -12.97
C MET A 42 8.12 -46.01 -13.79
N ASN A 43 7.13 -45.38 -13.14
CA ASN A 43 5.91 -44.95 -13.80
C ASN A 43 6.21 -43.99 -14.96
N ILE A 44 5.86 -44.41 -16.18
CA ILE A 44 6.20 -43.68 -17.40
C ILE A 44 5.59 -42.28 -17.45
N LYS A 45 4.40 -42.09 -16.87
CA LYS A 45 3.70 -40.80 -16.83
C LYS A 45 4.42 -39.82 -15.91
N THR A 46 4.97 -40.32 -14.80
CA THR A 46 5.81 -39.51 -13.89
C THR A 46 7.08 -39.06 -14.59
N ILE A 47 7.75 -39.96 -15.32
CA ILE A 47 8.99 -39.62 -16.05
C ILE A 47 8.69 -38.62 -17.18
N ALA A 48 7.60 -38.82 -17.93
CA ALA A 48 7.17 -37.88 -18.97
C ALA A 48 6.78 -36.51 -18.39
N GLY A 49 6.09 -36.47 -17.26
CA GLY A 49 5.75 -35.23 -16.55
C GLY A 49 6.96 -34.47 -16.06
N MET A 50 7.97 -35.15 -15.51
CA MET A 50 9.22 -34.50 -15.10
C MET A 50 10.05 -34.03 -16.30
N PHE A 51 10.05 -34.78 -17.41
CA PHE A 51 10.66 -34.34 -18.66
C PHE A 51 10.02 -33.04 -19.18
N ALA A 52 8.69 -33.00 -19.26
CA ALA A 52 7.94 -31.80 -19.63
C ALA A 52 8.23 -30.64 -18.65
N GLY A 53 8.37 -30.95 -17.36
CA GLY A 53 8.75 -29.98 -16.33
C GLY A 53 10.10 -29.30 -16.61
N LYS A 54 11.12 -30.07 -16.98
CA LYS A 54 12.44 -29.51 -17.33
C LYS A 54 12.39 -28.65 -18.59
N GLU A 55 11.64 -29.06 -19.61
CA GLU A 55 11.43 -28.26 -20.83
C GLU A 55 10.67 -26.94 -20.53
N ALA A 56 9.63 -27.00 -19.70
CA ALA A 56 8.90 -25.81 -19.27
C ALA A 56 9.81 -24.83 -18.52
N VAL A 57 10.66 -25.30 -17.60
CA VAL A 57 11.65 -24.47 -16.91
C VAL A 57 12.68 -23.90 -17.90
N SER A 58 13.14 -24.70 -18.85
CA SER A 58 14.08 -24.26 -19.88
C SER A 58 13.54 -23.10 -20.72
N LYS A 59 12.26 -23.16 -21.09
CA LYS A 59 11.54 -22.07 -21.77
C LYS A 59 11.38 -20.85 -20.87
N ALA A 60 11.09 -21.04 -19.59
CA ALA A 60 11.02 -19.94 -18.62
C ALA A 60 12.35 -19.20 -18.43
N LEU A 61 13.49 -19.89 -18.64
CA LEU A 61 14.83 -19.28 -18.64
C LEU A 61 15.21 -18.60 -19.98
N GLY A 62 14.42 -18.78 -21.04
CA GLY A 62 14.56 -18.04 -22.31
C GLY A 62 15.77 -18.38 -23.17
N GLN A 63 16.53 -19.43 -22.84
CA GLN A 63 17.81 -19.76 -23.50
C GLN A 63 17.82 -21.11 -24.22
N GLY A 64 16.81 -21.95 -23.98
CA GLY A 64 16.80 -23.35 -24.44
C GLY A 64 17.94 -24.19 -23.85
N ILE A 65 17.92 -25.50 -24.11
CA ILE A 65 18.89 -26.46 -23.56
C ILE A 65 20.14 -26.53 -24.45
N ARG A 66 20.76 -25.37 -24.64
CA ARG A 66 22.05 -25.21 -25.34
C ARG A 66 23.13 -24.72 -24.39
N ASN A 67 22.75 -23.87 -23.45
CA ASN A 67 23.68 -23.19 -22.55
C ASN A 67 23.84 -23.89 -21.20
N TYR A 68 23.09 -24.95 -20.92
CA TYR A 68 23.20 -25.72 -19.68
C TYR A 68 22.79 -27.16 -19.94
N LYS A 69 23.15 -28.05 -19.01
CA LYS A 69 22.80 -29.48 -19.09
C LYS A 69 21.38 -29.70 -18.60
N TRP A 70 20.76 -30.78 -19.06
CA TRP A 70 19.45 -31.21 -18.53
C TRP A 70 19.47 -31.47 -17.02
N THR A 71 20.59 -31.99 -16.52
CA THR A 71 20.79 -32.26 -15.09
C THR A 71 21.04 -31.00 -14.26
N ASP A 72 21.26 -29.84 -14.89
CA ASP A 72 21.36 -28.56 -14.21
C ASP A 72 19.99 -28.05 -13.72
N ILE A 73 18.90 -28.55 -14.32
CA ILE A 73 17.52 -28.33 -13.87
C ILE A 73 17.05 -29.60 -13.15
N LYS A 74 16.85 -29.54 -11.85
CA LYS A 74 16.34 -30.67 -11.05
C LYS A 74 14.88 -30.42 -10.66
N VAL A 75 14.01 -31.40 -10.90
CA VAL A 75 12.62 -31.40 -10.46
C VAL A 75 12.49 -32.33 -9.25
N LEU A 76 12.43 -31.74 -8.06
CA LEU A 76 12.34 -32.48 -6.80
C LEU A 76 10.93 -32.36 -6.22
N HIS A 77 10.61 -33.17 -5.21
CA HIS A 77 9.30 -33.16 -4.55
C HIS A 77 9.46 -33.00 -3.04
N ASP A 78 8.61 -32.20 -2.43
CA ASP A 78 8.58 -32.05 -0.97
C ASP A 78 7.90 -33.25 -0.27
N SER A 79 7.80 -33.22 1.05
CA SER A 79 7.18 -34.29 1.85
C SER A 79 5.68 -34.50 1.55
N LEU A 80 5.02 -33.51 0.93
CA LEU A 80 3.62 -33.58 0.53
C LEU A 80 3.46 -33.98 -0.95
N GLY A 81 4.57 -34.23 -1.66
CA GLY A 81 4.59 -34.61 -3.07
C GLY A 81 4.40 -33.44 -4.03
N LYS A 82 4.55 -32.18 -3.58
CA LYS A 82 4.51 -31.00 -4.45
C LYS A 82 5.86 -30.83 -5.17
N PRO A 83 5.89 -30.65 -6.50
CA PRO A 83 7.14 -30.45 -7.22
C PRO A 83 7.73 -29.06 -6.98
N PHE A 84 9.06 -28.97 -6.88
CA PHE A 84 9.84 -27.73 -6.83
C PHE A 84 11.13 -27.86 -7.65
N ILE A 85 11.69 -26.71 -8.04
CA ILE A 85 12.86 -26.64 -8.91
C ILE A 85 14.11 -26.32 -8.11
N VAL A 86 15.18 -27.07 -8.35
CA VAL A 86 16.54 -26.72 -7.94
C VAL A 86 17.39 -26.55 -9.18
N LEU A 87 17.95 -25.36 -9.35
CA LEU A 87 18.90 -25.08 -10.42
C LEU A 87 20.33 -25.25 -9.89
N SER A 88 21.21 -25.72 -10.76
CA SER A 88 22.64 -25.84 -10.48
C SER A 88 23.46 -25.50 -11.73
N GLY A 89 24.78 -25.44 -11.60
CA GLY A 89 25.68 -25.24 -12.73
C GLY A 89 25.37 -23.96 -13.52
N ASN A 90 25.33 -24.06 -14.84
CA ASN A 90 25.12 -22.88 -15.68
C ASN A 90 23.65 -22.41 -15.72
N ALA A 91 22.69 -23.30 -15.43
CA ALA A 91 21.28 -22.91 -15.32
C ALA A 91 21.06 -21.95 -14.14
N GLU A 92 21.70 -22.20 -13.00
CA GLU A 92 21.66 -21.30 -11.84
C GLU A 92 22.29 -19.94 -12.16
N ASN A 93 23.43 -19.92 -12.85
CA ASN A 93 24.09 -18.68 -13.26
C ASN A 93 23.20 -17.84 -14.19
N ILE A 94 22.48 -18.47 -15.11
CA ILE A 94 21.54 -17.79 -16.01
C ILE A 94 20.35 -17.25 -15.22
N ALA A 95 19.75 -18.06 -14.33
CA ALA A 95 18.65 -17.61 -13.49
C ALA A 95 19.06 -16.39 -12.64
N ARG A 96 20.27 -16.41 -12.06
CA ARG A 96 20.83 -15.29 -11.30
C ARG A 96 21.00 -14.03 -12.16
N LYS A 97 21.52 -14.16 -13.38
CA LYS A 97 21.66 -13.04 -14.33
C LYS A 97 20.31 -12.44 -14.76
N LEU A 98 19.28 -13.27 -14.84
CA LEU A 98 17.90 -12.85 -15.15
C LEU A 98 17.15 -12.31 -13.92
N GLY A 99 17.77 -12.33 -12.74
CA GLY A 99 17.16 -11.91 -11.49
C GLY A 99 16.01 -12.81 -11.04
N ILE A 100 16.05 -14.09 -11.39
CA ILE A 100 15.10 -15.12 -10.99
C ILE A 100 15.54 -15.68 -9.63
N GLU A 101 14.63 -15.70 -8.66
CA GLU A 101 14.85 -16.23 -7.31
C GLU A 101 14.09 -17.53 -7.05
N ASN A 102 12.93 -17.70 -7.68
CA ASN A 102 12.09 -18.86 -7.49
C ASN A 102 11.49 -19.29 -8.83
N ILE A 103 11.25 -20.59 -9.00
CA ILE A 103 10.53 -21.14 -10.16
C ILE A 103 9.42 -22.05 -9.64
N GLN A 104 8.18 -21.64 -9.86
CA GLN A 104 7.02 -22.48 -9.57
C GLN A 104 6.80 -23.45 -10.73
N LEU A 105 6.49 -24.70 -10.41
CA LEU A 105 6.21 -25.73 -11.40
C LEU A 105 4.90 -26.45 -11.07
N SER A 106 4.07 -26.65 -12.09
CA SER A 106 2.90 -27.51 -12.04
C SER A 106 2.99 -28.56 -13.14
N ILE A 107 2.71 -29.82 -12.82
CA ILE A 107 2.74 -30.96 -13.75
C ILE A 107 1.37 -31.65 -13.70
N SER A 108 0.84 -32.02 -14.86
CA SER A 108 -0.34 -32.88 -14.99
C SER A 108 -0.13 -33.90 -16.12
N HIS A 109 -0.83 -35.03 -16.08
CA HIS A 109 -0.74 -36.05 -17.13
C HIS A 109 -2.03 -36.86 -17.26
N CYS A 110 -2.29 -37.38 -18.46
CA CYS A 110 -3.31 -38.39 -18.74
C CYS A 110 -2.63 -39.67 -19.26
N ASP A 111 -3.35 -40.52 -20.00
CA ASP A 111 -2.78 -41.73 -20.59
C ASP A 111 -1.87 -41.45 -21.79
N THR A 112 -2.12 -40.35 -22.51
CA THR A 112 -1.45 -40.04 -23.79
C THR A 112 -0.45 -38.89 -23.70
N TYR A 113 -0.72 -37.90 -22.84
CA TYR A 113 0.12 -36.70 -22.72
C TYR A 113 0.50 -36.38 -21.28
N ALA A 114 1.66 -35.75 -21.13
CA ALA A 114 2.07 -35.05 -19.93
C ALA A 114 2.29 -33.56 -20.27
N VAL A 115 1.84 -32.67 -19.39
CA VAL A 115 1.98 -31.21 -19.53
C VAL A 115 2.62 -30.64 -18.29
N ALA A 116 3.47 -29.63 -18.48
CA ALA A 116 4.03 -28.87 -17.39
C ALA A 116 4.03 -27.37 -17.66
N PHE A 117 3.83 -26.59 -16.61
CA PHE A 117 3.84 -25.14 -16.65
C PHE A 117 4.77 -24.59 -15.57
N ALA A 118 5.73 -23.77 -15.98
CA ALA A 118 6.72 -23.15 -15.13
C ALA A 118 6.58 -21.62 -15.13
N VAL A 119 6.67 -21.01 -13.95
CA VAL A 119 6.68 -19.55 -13.75
C VAL A 119 7.93 -19.17 -13.00
N ALA A 120 8.81 -18.39 -13.64
CA ALA A 120 10.01 -17.86 -13.02
C ALA A 120 9.71 -16.50 -12.36
N GLU A 121 9.95 -16.42 -11.07
CA GLU A 121 9.70 -15.27 -10.22
C GLU A 121 11.02 -14.64 -9.81
N GLY A 122 11.12 -13.32 -9.95
CA GLY A 122 12.23 -12.53 -9.44
C GLY A 122 11.79 -11.51 -8.40
N LYS A 123 12.77 -10.96 -7.68
CA LYS A 123 12.55 -9.75 -6.88
C LYS A 123 12.05 -8.61 -7.77
N ARG A 124 11.20 -7.77 -7.18
CA ARG A 124 10.92 -6.45 -7.74
C ARG A 124 12.24 -5.67 -7.62
N GLU A 125 12.94 -5.47 -8.73
CA GLU A 125 14.06 -4.54 -8.77
C GLU A 125 13.48 -3.13 -8.76
N TYR A 126 13.65 -2.46 -7.62
CA TYR A 126 13.42 -1.04 -7.50
C TYR A 126 14.53 -0.34 -8.28
N LYS A 127 14.23 0.19 -9.47
CA LYS A 127 15.23 0.91 -10.28
C LYS A 127 15.58 2.30 -9.74
N ASP A 128 14.97 2.73 -8.64
CA ASP A 128 15.27 3.99 -7.97
C ASP A 128 15.50 3.79 -6.47
N ILE A 129 16.47 2.94 -6.11
CA ILE A 129 16.99 2.96 -4.73
C ILE A 129 17.83 4.23 -4.61
N ILE A 130 17.25 5.25 -3.97
CA ILE A 130 17.96 6.41 -3.42
C ILE A 130 19.19 5.86 -2.68
N LYS A 131 20.39 6.31 -3.07
CA LYS A 131 21.63 6.02 -2.34
C LYS A 131 21.50 6.64 -0.96
N ILE A 132 21.12 5.82 0.01
CA ILE A 132 21.08 6.19 1.42
C ILE A 132 22.41 5.75 2.04
N GLU A 133 23.12 6.68 2.67
CA GLU A 133 24.40 6.45 3.34
C GLU A 133 24.29 5.40 4.47
N GLU A 134 25.39 4.71 4.75
CA GLU A 134 25.43 3.48 5.55
C GLU A 134 24.98 3.64 7.02
N GLU A 135 25.07 4.84 7.59
CA GLU A 135 24.57 5.16 8.93
C GLU A 135 23.03 5.23 9.03
N VAL A 136 22.34 5.49 7.91
CA VAL A 136 20.87 5.66 7.88
C VAL A 136 20.12 4.33 7.70
N LYS A 137 20.80 3.26 7.26
CA LYS A 137 20.21 1.92 7.05
C LYS A 137 19.53 1.32 8.29
N ASN A 138 19.94 1.72 9.49
CA ASN A 138 19.35 1.20 10.74
C ASN A 138 18.03 1.91 11.15
N LYS A 139 17.61 2.99 10.46
CA LYS A 139 16.40 3.77 10.80
C LYS A 139 15.30 3.79 9.73
N VAL A 140 15.60 3.35 8.51
CA VAL A 140 14.65 3.33 7.38
C VAL A 140 14.08 1.93 7.18
N MET A 141 12.75 1.81 7.20
CA MET A 141 12.05 0.54 7.05
C MET A 141 11.07 0.58 5.88
N THR A 142 11.10 -0.43 5.01
CA THR A 142 10.02 -0.62 4.03
C THR A 142 8.79 -1.18 4.73
N ILE A 143 7.60 -0.70 4.35
CA ILE A 143 6.34 -1.21 4.88
C ILE A 143 5.96 -2.48 4.13
N ASP A 144 5.72 -3.55 4.88
CA ASP A 144 5.27 -4.84 4.34
C ASP A 144 3.88 -5.24 4.86
N LYS A 145 3.27 -6.20 4.16
CA LYS A 145 1.95 -6.75 4.50
C LYS A 145 1.91 -7.27 5.95
N ALA A 146 2.93 -8.01 6.37
CA ALA A 146 2.95 -8.69 7.66
C ALA A 146 2.94 -7.70 8.84
N ARG A 147 3.66 -6.58 8.72
CA ARG A 147 3.65 -5.49 9.69
C ARG A 147 2.26 -4.86 9.77
N VAL A 148 1.67 -4.50 8.64
CA VAL A 148 0.36 -3.83 8.61
C VAL A 148 -0.75 -4.73 9.14
N SER A 149 -0.71 -6.03 8.81
CA SER A 149 -1.64 -7.04 9.35
C SER A 149 -1.62 -7.13 10.89
N ARG A 150 -0.50 -6.79 11.55
CA ARG A 150 -0.39 -6.77 13.02
C ARG A 150 -0.86 -5.45 13.63
N ILE A 151 -0.85 -4.37 12.85
CA ILE A 151 -1.28 -3.04 13.31
C ILE A 151 -2.81 -2.94 13.34
N ILE A 152 -3.48 -3.43 12.30
CA ILE A 152 -4.93 -3.29 12.15
C ILE A 152 -5.64 -4.33 13.02
N PRO A 153 -6.37 -3.93 14.08
CA PRO A 153 -7.01 -4.88 14.98
C PRO A 153 -8.22 -5.55 14.34
N ARG A 154 -8.49 -6.80 14.72
CA ARG A 154 -9.77 -7.46 14.42
C ARG A 154 -10.89 -6.81 15.22
N ARG A 155 -12.05 -6.65 14.59
CA ARG A 155 -13.25 -6.16 15.28
C ARG A 155 -13.70 -7.17 16.35
N LYS A 156 -14.02 -6.68 17.54
CA LYS A 156 -14.51 -7.49 18.66
C LYS A 156 -15.98 -7.84 18.43
N ALA A 157 -16.35 -9.09 18.66
CA ALA A 157 -17.74 -9.56 18.52
C ALA A 157 -18.72 -8.75 19.39
N TYR A 158 -18.33 -8.46 20.64
CA TYR A 158 -19.09 -7.63 21.57
C TYR A 158 -18.53 -6.21 21.57
N SER A 159 -18.99 -5.38 20.65
CA SER A 159 -18.60 -3.96 20.52
C SER A 159 -19.77 -3.12 20.01
N HIS A 160 -19.65 -1.80 20.12
CA HIS A 160 -20.64 -0.86 19.60
C HIS A 160 -19.94 0.26 18.80
N LYS A 161 -20.71 1.13 18.14
CA LYS A 161 -20.17 2.27 17.37
C LYS A 161 -19.14 3.10 18.14
N GLY A 162 -19.41 3.44 19.41
CA GLY A 162 -18.43 4.18 20.25
C GLY A 162 -17.12 3.44 20.54
N THR A 163 -17.03 2.12 20.36
CA THR A 163 -15.79 1.35 20.55
C THR A 163 -14.75 1.68 19.47
N TYR A 164 -15.20 2.14 18.30
CA TYR A 164 -14.37 2.42 17.12
C TYR A 164 -14.19 3.93 16.89
N GLY A 165 -14.29 4.71 17.96
CA GLY A 165 -14.00 6.14 17.99
C GLY A 165 -15.07 7.05 17.41
N ARG A 166 -14.93 8.33 17.76
CA ARG A 166 -15.66 9.46 17.19
C ARG A 166 -14.68 10.35 16.44
N VAL A 167 -14.78 10.35 15.11
CA VAL A 167 -13.90 11.14 14.24
C VAL A 167 -14.59 12.43 13.83
N GLY A 168 -13.93 13.57 14.02
CA GLY A 168 -14.38 14.87 13.50
C GLY A 168 -13.59 15.28 12.26
N ILE A 169 -14.25 15.94 11.30
CA ILE A 169 -13.62 16.35 10.04
C ILE A 169 -14.04 17.79 9.75
N LEU A 170 -13.08 18.69 9.61
CA LEU A 170 -13.31 20.06 9.14
C LEU A 170 -12.80 20.14 7.71
N ALA A 171 -13.73 20.10 6.76
CA ALA A 171 -13.42 19.98 5.34
C ALA A 171 -14.52 20.60 4.49
N GLY A 172 -14.15 21.00 3.27
CA GLY A 172 -15.06 21.46 2.24
C GLY A 172 -15.32 22.97 2.25
N SER A 173 -15.48 23.47 1.02
CA SER A 173 -15.89 24.82 0.69
C SER A 173 -16.66 24.78 -0.64
N LEU A 174 -17.15 25.94 -1.08
CA LEU A 174 -17.73 26.12 -2.40
C LEU A 174 -16.72 25.65 -3.45
N GLY A 175 -17.17 24.80 -4.38
CA GLY A 175 -16.31 24.15 -5.37
C GLY A 175 -15.51 22.93 -4.87
N MET A 176 -15.40 22.71 -3.57
CA MET A 176 -14.55 21.66 -2.96
C MET A 176 -15.30 20.72 -2.01
N THR A 177 -16.62 20.59 -2.14
CA THR A 177 -17.44 19.63 -1.37
C THR A 177 -17.05 18.17 -1.59
N GLY A 178 -16.37 17.86 -2.71
CA GLY A 178 -15.83 16.52 -2.99
C GLY A 178 -14.78 16.08 -1.96
N ALA A 179 -13.92 16.99 -1.50
CA ALA A 179 -12.87 16.67 -0.53
C ALA A 179 -13.46 16.25 0.83
N ALA A 180 -14.50 16.97 1.26
CA ALA A 180 -15.27 16.64 2.45
C ALA A 180 -15.95 15.26 2.34
N TYR A 181 -16.57 14.97 1.19
CA TYR A 181 -17.17 13.67 0.90
C TYR A 181 -16.15 12.52 0.94
N LEU A 182 -15.02 12.66 0.23
CA LEU A 182 -14.00 11.62 0.13
C LEU A 182 -13.37 11.32 1.49
N THR A 183 -12.98 12.37 2.24
CA THR A 183 -12.36 12.23 3.57
C THR A 183 -13.31 11.53 4.56
N SER A 184 -14.57 12.00 4.64
CA SER A 184 -15.54 11.46 5.60
C SER A 184 -15.99 10.04 5.28
N THR A 185 -16.21 9.74 4.00
CA THR A 185 -16.57 8.39 3.57
C THR A 185 -15.40 7.43 3.74
N ALA A 186 -14.16 7.87 3.49
CA ALA A 186 -12.97 7.06 3.73
C ALA A 186 -12.82 6.68 5.21
N CYS A 187 -13.18 7.58 6.13
CA CYS A 187 -13.20 7.25 7.57
C CYS A 187 -14.15 6.07 7.87
N LEU A 188 -15.39 6.12 7.34
CA LEU A 188 -16.36 5.04 7.53
C LEU A 188 -15.92 3.73 6.89
N ARG A 189 -15.42 3.80 5.64
CA ARG A 189 -14.91 2.62 4.91
C ARG A 189 -13.68 1.99 5.56
N SER A 190 -12.93 2.76 6.35
CA SER A 190 -11.79 2.30 7.14
C SER A 190 -12.16 1.73 8.52
N GLY A 191 -13.44 1.80 8.90
CA GLY A 191 -13.96 1.18 10.11
C GLY A 191 -14.20 2.11 11.29
N SER A 192 -14.21 3.43 11.10
CA SER A 192 -14.65 4.37 12.14
C SER A 192 -16.05 4.04 12.64
N GLY A 193 -16.27 4.24 13.93
CA GLY A 193 -17.57 4.00 14.56
C GLY A 193 -18.59 5.11 14.32
N LEU A 194 -18.16 6.36 14.51
CA LEU A 194 -18.94 7.57 14.26
C LEU A 194 -18.06 8.58 13.53
N VAL A 195 -18.59 9.18 12.46
CA VAL A 195 -17.90 10.19 11.67
C VAL A 195 -18.77 11.45 11.60
N TYR A 196 -18.19 12.56 12.03
CA TYR A 196 -18.81 13.87 12.09
C TYR A 196 -18.11 14.81 11.11
N LEU A 197 -18.85 15.32 10.13
CA LEU A 197 -18.35 16.26 9.13
C LEU A 197 -18.85 17.66 9.45
N PHE A 198 -17.97 18.51 9.96
CA PHE A 198 -18.19 19.94 10.01
C PHE A 198 -18.14 20.49 8.58
N THR A 199 -19.14 21.27 8.20
CA THR A 199 -19.24 21.87 6.88
C THR A 199 -19.86 23.26 6.97
N PRO A 200 -19.52 24.20 6.08
CA PRO A 200 -20.27 25.44 5.92
C PRO A 200 -21.78 25.14 5.75
N LYS A 201 -22.62 25.86 6.48
CA LYS A 201 -24.07 25.63 6.58
C LYS A 201 -24.75 25.73 5.22
N SER A 202 -24.33 26.68 4.38
CA SER A 202 -24.82 26.79 2.99
C SER A 202 -24.58 25.54 2.13
N LEU A 203 -23.60 24.70 2.48
CA LEU A 203 -23.24 23.47 1.77
C LEU A 203 -23.84 22.20 2.38
N ASN A 204 -24.43 22.28 3.58
CA ASN A 204 -24.88 21.11 4.35
C ASN A 204 -25.86 20.22 3.56
N LYS A 205 -26.83 20.82 2.86
CA LYS A 205 -27.80 20.08 2.04
C LYS A 205 -27.12 19.23 0.95
N ILE A 206 -26.06 19.74 0.33
CA ILE A 206 -25.32 19.03 -0.71
C ILE A 206 -24.65 17.79 -0.11
N LEU A 207 -24.08 17.93 1.08
CA LEU A 207 -23.40 16.83 1.77
C LEU A 207 -24.38 15.80 2.34
N GLU A 208 -25.51 16.22 2.90
CA GLU A 208 -26.57 15.28 3.34
C GLU A 208 -27.10 14.41 2.18
N ILE A 209 -27.12 14.95 0.96
CA ILE A 209 -27.46 14.18 -0.24
C ILE A 209 -26.34 13.22 -0.63
N LYS A 210 -25.07 13.62 -0.48
CA LYS A 210 -23.90 12.82 -0.88
C LYS A 210 -23.51 11.74 0.14
N THR A 211 -23.75 11.97 1.43
CA THR A 211 -23.31 11.09 2.52
C THR A 211 -24.48 10.70 3.40
N THR A 212 -24.94 9.45 3.30
CA THR A 212 -26.08 8.97 4.08
C THR A 212 -25.70 8.66 5.54
N GLU A 213 -24.53 8.07 5.77
CA GLU A 213 -24.11 7.58 7.10
C GLU A 213 -23.26 8.59 7.88
N VAL A 214 -22.68 9.59 7.21
CA VAL A 214 -21.87 10.63 7.85
C VAL A 214 -22.81 11.60 8.55
N ILE A 215 -22.51 11.93 9.81
CA ILE A 215 -23.25 12.93 10.57
C ILE A 215 -22.71 14.30 10.18
N THR A 216 -23.49 15.10 9.46
CA THR A 216 -23.09 16.47 9.13
C THR A 216 -23.35 17.42 10.29
N ILE A 217 -22.43 18.36 10.50
CA ILE A 217 -22.51 19.42 11.50
C ILE A 217 -22.43 20.75 10.74
N PRO A 218 -23.57 21.39 10.46
CA PRO A 218 -23.59 22.67 9.78
C PRO A 218 -23.00 23.76 10.69
N VAL A 219 -21.96 24.43 10.19
CA VAL A 219 -21.31 25.58 10.84
C VAL A 219 -21.72 26.84 10.11
N GLU A 220 -22.15 27.87 10.83
CA GLU A 220 -22.56 29.14 10.23
C GLU A 220 -21.44 29.72 9.36
N ASP A 221 -21.81 30.15 8.15
CA ASP A 221 -20.89 30.61 7.12
C ASP A 221 -21.33 31.91 6.45
N ASN A 222 -22.43 32.52 6.92
CA ASN A 222 -22.98 33.76 6.36
C ASN A 222 -23.27 33.66 4.84
N GLY A 223 -23.54 32.45 4.34
CA GLY A 223 -23.77 32.18 2.93
C GLY A 223 -22.52 32.27 2.03
N LYS A 224 -21.32 32.39 2.59
CA LYS A 224 -20.07 32.49 1.81
C LYS A 224 -19.65 31.16 1.16
N GLY A 225 -20.14 30.03 1.67
CA GLY A 225 -19.74 28.71 1.20
C GLY A 225 -18.36 28.28 1.69
N HIS A 226 -17.82 28.86 2.74
CA HIS A 226 -16.57 28.44 3.38
C HIS A 226 -16.63 28.75 4.88
N PHE A 227 -15.76 28.15 5.69
CA PHE A 227 -15.76 28.42 7.13
C PHE A 227 -15.42 29.89 7.43
N CYS A 228 -16.07 30.43 8.45
CA CYS A 228 -15.88 31.79 8.96
C CYS A 228 -15.55 31.75 10.46
N ILE A 229 -14.94 32.81 10.98
CA ILE A 229 -14.47 32.87 12.37
C ILE A 229 -15.62 32.83 13.38
N GLU A 230 -16.82 33.30 13.00
CA GLU A 230 -18.02 33.26 13.84
C GLU A 230 -18.44 31.81 14.16
N GLY A 231 -18.09 30.86 13.30
CA GLY A 231 -18.32 29.44 13.53
C GLY A 231 -17.35 28.81 14.55
N LEU A 232 -16.27 29.50 14.93
CA LEU A 232 -15.18 28.94 15.73
C LEU A 232 -15.64 28.47 17.11
N GLU A 233 -16.42 29.27 17.84
CA GLU A 233 -16.88 28.90 19.20
C GLU A 233 -17.70 27.60 19.16
N TYR A 234 -18.59 27.48 18.18
CA TYR A 234 -19.40 26.28 17.99
C TYR A 234 -18.55 25.06 17.60
N ILE A 235 -17.56 25.25 16.72
CA ILE A 235 -16.59 24.21 16.37
C ILE A 235 -15.86 23.75 17.64
N LEU A 236 -15.24 24.67 18.39
CA LEU A 236 -14.42 24.35 19.57
C LEU A 236 -15.21 23.58 20.63
N LYS A 237 -16.45 24.00 20.90
CA LYS A 237 -17.34 23.29 21.84
C LYS A 237 -17.68 21.88 21.36
N THR A 238 -17.89 21.70 20.06
CA THR A 238 -18.36 20.42 19.52
C THR A 238 -17.24 19.40 19.38
N ILE A 239 -16.03 19.85 19.01
CA ILE A 239 -14.87 18.96 18.83
C ILE A 239 -14.39 18.30 20.13
N GLU A 240 -14.72 18.85 21.31
CA GLU A 240 -14.36 18.26 22.62
C GLU A 240 -14.77 16.79 22.76
N ASN A 241 -15.89 16.43 22.13
CA ASN A 241 -16.45 15.07 22.17
C ASN A 241 -15.84 14.11 21.13
N MET A 242 -14.91 14.57 20.31
CA MET A 242 -14.24 13.78 19.27
C MET A 242 -12.92 13.22 19.78
N ASP A 243 -12.50 12.07 19.28
CA ASP A 243 -11.26 11.40 19.66
C ASP A 243 -10.07 11.81 18.80
N VAL A 244 -10.35 12.17 17.54
CA VAL A 244 -9.38 12.65 16.56
C VAL A 244 -10.07 13.59 15.58
N LEU A 245 -9.32 14.55 15.04
CA LEU A 245 -9.80 15.43 13.97
C LEU A 245 -8.98 15.28 12.69
N ALA A 246 -9.63 15.35 11.54
CA ALA A 246 -9.02 15.70 10.26
C ALA A 246 -9.35 17.14 9.90
N ILE A 247 -8.38 17.92 9.44
CA ILE A 247 -8.57 19.32 9.07
C ILE A 247 -7.86 19.61 7.75
N GLY A 248 -8.56 20.29 6.84
CA GLY A 248 -7.94 20.93 5.70
C GLY A 248 -8.39 20.50 4.29
N PRO A 249 -8.85 19.26 4.03
CA PRO A 249 -9.36 18.88 2.71
C PRO A 249 -10.42 19.86 2.17
N GLY A 250 -10.07 20.62 1.14
CA GLY A 250 -10.95 21.60 0.50
C GLY A 250 -11.43 22.74 1.40
N LEU A 251 -10.66 23.15 2.41
CA LEU A 251 -11.01 24.25 3.32
C LEU A 251 -10.81 25.62 2.64
N GLY A 252 -9.85 25.67 1.71
CA GLY A 252 -9.25 26.85 1.10
C GLY A 252 -8.47 27.72 2.09
N VAL A 253 -7.76 28.72 1.55
CA VAL A 253 -6.75 29.50 2.29
C VAL A 253 -7.06 30.98 2.19
N ASP A 254 -7.27 31.63 3.34
CA ASP A 254 -7.26 33.08 3.53
C ASP A 254 -6.94 33.40 5.00
N PHE A 255 -6.96 34.67 5.37
CA PHE A 255 -6.69 35.11 6.74
C PHE A 255 -7.66 34.52 7.77
N GLU A 256 -8.96 34.50 7.47
CA GLU A 256 -10.00 34.06 8.39
C GLU A 256 -9.92 32.54 8.67
N ARG A 257 -9.75 31.75 7.61
CA ARG A 257 -9.57 30.29 7.69
C ARG A 257 -8.24 29.90 8.30
N THR A 258 -7.19 30.70 8.06
CA THR A 258 -5.89 30.51 8.73
C THR A 258 -6.02 30.66 10.24
N GLU A 259 -6.67 31.73 10.69
CA GLU A 259 -6.90 31.95 12.13
C GLU A 259 -7.80 30.87 12.73
N LEU A 260 -8.85 30.44 12.02
CA LEU A 260 -9.69 29.33 12.45
C LEU A 260 -8.89 28.03 12.64
N VAL A 261 -8.08 27.64 11.65
CA VAL A 261 -7.24 26.43 11.74
C VAL A 261 -6.27 26.54 12.91
N LYS A 262 -5.62 27.70 13.09
CA LYS A 262 -4.70 27.96 14.21
C LYS A 262 -5.41 27.80 15.56
N GLN A 263 -6.58 28.39 15.73
CA GLN A 263 -7.35 28.31 16.98
C GLN A 263 -7.81 26.89 17.27
N VAL A 264 -8.24 26.12 16.27
CA VAL A 264 -8.58 24.70 16.45
C VAL A 264 -7.34 23.90 16.88
N LEU A 265 -6.18 24.12 16.26
CA LEU A 265 -4.93 23.45 16.61
C LEU A 265 -4.47 23.75 18.05
N LEU A 266 -4.62 24.99 18.51
CA LEU A 266 -4.18 25.39 19.85
C LEU A 266 -5.13 24.91 20.95
N ASN A 267 -6.44 24.87 20.68
CA ASN A 267 -7.45 24.54 21.69
C ASN A 267 -7.77 23.04 21.76
N TYR A 268 -7.61 22.28 20.67
CA TYR A 268 -7.89 20.85 20.68
C TYR A 268 -6.70 20.02 21.19
N LYS A 269 -6.87 19.30 22.30
CA LYS A 269 -5.75 18.62 22.99
C LYS A 269 -5.44 17.21 22.51
N LYS A 270 -6.35 16.56 21.78
CA LYS A 270 -6.14 15.20 21.23
C LYS A 270 -5.50 15.28 19.84
N THR A 271 -5.44 14.17 19.11
CA THR A 271 -4.70 14.06 17.84
C THR A 271 -5.38 14.78 16.67
N ILE A 272 -4.59 15.46 15.82
CA ILE A 272 -5.05 16.05 14.56
C ILE A 272 -4.28 15.45 13.39
N VAL A 273 -5.00 15.09 12.32
CA VAL A 273 -4.46 14.88 10.98
C VAL A 273 -4.72 16.14 10.16
N LEU A 274 -3.66 16.78 9.69
CA LEU A 274 -3.69 18.04 8.96
C LEU A 274 -3.24 17.79 7.52
N ASP A 275 -4.10 18.10 6.56
CA ASP A 275 -3.84 17.89 5.13
C ASP A 275 -4.17 19.14 4.32
N ALA A 276 -3.71 19.19 3.08
CA ALA A 276 -4.15 20.17 2.08
C ALA A 276 -4.12 21.62 2.61
N ASP A 277 -5.26 22.31 2.56
CA ASP A 277 -5.37 23.71 2.99
C ASP A 277 -5.15 23.90 4.49
N GLY A 278 -5.32 22.84 5.30
CA GLY A 278 -4.92 22.86 6.69
C GLY A 278 -3.42 23.09 6.85
N ILE A 279 -2.60 22.44 6.00
CA ILE A 279 -1.15 22.65 5.96
C ILE A 279 -0.83 24.03 5.37
N ASN A 280 -1.45 24.38 4.24
CA ASN A 280 -1.16 25.66 3.55
C ASN A 280 -1.51 26.87 4.42
N CYS A 281 -2.58 26.83 5.22
CA CYS A 281 -2.93 27.87 6.20
C CYS A 281 -1.80 28.11 7.21
N LEU A 282 -0.99 27.10 7.53
CA LEU A 282 0.07 27.19 8.53
C LEU A 282 1.46 27.46 7.93
N ALA A 283 1.58 27.57 6.60
CA ALA A 283 2.87 27.81 5.93
C ALA A 283 3.60 29.04 6.48
N ASN A 284 2.86 30.09 6.86
CA ASN A 284 3.39 31.33 7.43
C ASN A 284 3.26 31.43 8.96
N SER A 285 2.84 30.35 9.65
CA SER A 285 2.60 30.35 11.11
C SER A 285 3.00 29.02 11.75
N THR A 286 4.18 28.51 11.36
CA THR A 286 4.67 27.18 11.77
C THR A 286 4.97 27.07 13.27
N GLU A 287 5.08 28.19 13.99
CA GLU A 287 5.23 28.21 15.45
C GLU A 287 4.07 27.54 16.19
N VAL A 288 2.89 27.46 15.56
CA VAL A 288 1.71 26.80 16.14
C VAL A 288 1.97 25.32 16.44
N PHE A 289 2.79 24.64 15.62
CA PHE A 289 3.10 23.22 15.84
C PHE A 289 3.82 23.01 17.18
N LYS A 290 4.72 23.94 17.55
CA LYS A 290 5.46 23.88 18.81
C LYS A 290 4.61 24.25 20.04
N GLN A 291 3.62 25.11 19.86
CA GLN A 291 2.72 25.56 20.93
C GLN A 291 1.63 24.53 21.24
N ARG A 292 1.29 23.71 20.26
CA ARG A 292 0.25 22.69 20.37
C ARG A 292 0.65 21.57 21.34
N LYS A 293 -0.32 21.13 22.14
CA LYS A 293 -0.12 20.07 23.17
C LYS A 293 -0.47 18.66 22.69
N GLY A 294 -1.32 18.54 21.66
CA GLY A 294 -1.74 17.26 21.09
C GLY A 294 -0.83 16.80 19.97
N LYS A 295 -0.84 15.50 19.65
CA LYS A 295 -0.09 14.96 18.50
C LYS A 295 -0.66 15.52 17.19
N THR A 296 0.22 15.68 16.20
CA THR A 296 -0.13 16.14 14.86
C THR A 296 0.50 15.23 13.82
N ILE A 297 -0.31 14.80 12.87
CA ILE A 297 0.14 14.15 11.65
C ILE A 297 -0.09 15.16 10.53
N ILE A 298 0.92 15.40 9.70
CA ILE A 298 0.78 16.20 8.48
C ILE A 298 0.99 15.30 7.27
N THR A 299 0.22 15.53 6.20
CA THR A 299 0.26 14.71 4.98
C THR A 299 0.63 15.50 3.73
N PRO A 300 1.74 16.26 3.70
CA PRO A 300 2.05 17.13 2.58
C PRO A 300 2.45 16.36 1.32
N HIS A 301 2.03 16.86 0.16
CA HIS A 301 2.72 16.59 -1.10
C HIS A 301 3.95 17.52 -1.23
N PRO A 302 4.85 17.31 -2.21
CA PRO A 302 6.09 18.09 -2.33
C PRO A 302 5.88 19.60 -2.38
N GLY A 303 4.86 20.08 -3.12
CA GLY A 303 4.49 21.50 -3.14
C GLY A 303 3.97 22.08 -1.81
N GLU A 304 3.19 21.32 -1.02
CA GLU A 304 2.76 21.74 0.32
C GLU A 304 3.95 21.82 1.27
N LEU A 305 4.84 20.82 1.21
CA LEU A 305 6.04 20.81 2.03
C LEU A 305 7.01 21.94 1.64
N SER A 306 7.11 22.23 0.35
CA SER A 306 7.90 23.34 -0.19
C SER A 306 7.49 24.67 0.42
N ARG A 307 6.17 24.96 0.47
CA ARG A 307 5.64 26.17 1.11
C ARG A 307 5.87 26.17 2.62
N LEU A 308 5.71 25.02 3.28
CA LEU A 308 5.85 24.90 4.73
C LEU A 308 7.30 25.10 5.22
N LEU A 309 8.28 24.65 4.44
CA LEU A 309 9.70 24.75 4.79
C LEU A 309 10.40 25.96 4.17
N ASP A 310 9.77 26.62 3.19
CA ASP A 310 10.40 27.60 2.29
C ASP A 310 11.62 27.01 1.55
N ILE A 311 11.43 25.82 0.97
CA ILE A 311 12.46 25.04 0.24
C ILE A 311 11.91 24.64 -1.12
N SER A 312 12.74 24.64 -2.16
CA SER A 312 12.29 24.28 -3.51
C SER A 312 11.83 22.82 -3.62
N ILE A 313 10.80 22.56 -4.46
CA ILE A 313 10.33 21.19 -4.73
C ILE A 313 11.47 20.30 -5.24
N LYS A 314 12.35 20.84 -6.09
CA LYS A 314 13.50 20.09 -6.65
C LYS A 314 14.44 19.59 -5.56
N GLU A 315 14.67 20.39 -4.54
CA GLU A 315 15.50 20.03 -3.39
C GLU A 315 14.80 19.00 -2.49
N ILE A 316 13.48 19.13 -2.30
CA ILE A 316 12.70 18.12 -1.56
C ILE A 316 12.75 16.77 -2.27
N GLU A 317 12.59 16.76 -3.60
CA GLU A 317 12.62 15.54 -4.41
C GLU A 317 14.00 14.89 -4.48
N SER A 318 15.10 15.66 -4.36
CA SER A 318 16.44 15.08 -4.38
C SER A 318 16.76 14.26 -3.13
N ASP A 319 16.11 14.55 -1.99
CA ASP A 319 16.23 13.76 -0.77
C ASP A 319 14.96 13.82 0.12
N ARG A 320 13.93 13.10 -0.32
CA ARG A 320 12.62 13.07 0.36
C ARG A 320 12.71 12.55 1.80
N VAL A 321 13.66 11.65 2.08
CA VAL A 321 13.86 11.07 3.41
C VAL A 321 14.36 12.15 4.37
N LYS A 322 15.41 12.88 3.97
CA LYS A 322 15.96 14.00 4.74
C LYS A 322 14.90 15.05 5.04
N TYR A 323 14.15 15.53 4.05
CA TYR A 323 13.18 16.60 4.28
C TYR A 323 11.96 16.15 5.09
N ALA A 324 11.50 14.91 4.93
CA ALA A 324 10.44 14.37 5.81
C ALA A 324 10.91 14.26 7.27
N GLN A 325 12.16 13.82 7.50
CA GLN A 325 12.76 13.76 8.83
C GLN A 325 12.96 15.14 9.43
N LEU A 326 13.58 16.07 8.69
CA LEU A 326 13.79 17.44 9.12
C LEU A 326 12.47 18.11 9.53
N THR A 327 11.39 17.88 8.78
CA THR A 327 10.06 18.42 9.10
C THR A 327 9.51 17.86 10.41
N SER A 328 9.63 16.53 10.58
CA SER A 328 9.13 15.83 11.76
C SER A 328 9.85 16.28 13.03
N GLU A 329 11.19 16.41 12.96
CA GLU A 329 12.02 16.89 14.07
C GLU A 329 11.82 18.38 14.35
N LYS A 330 11.77 19.22 13.31
CA LYS A 330 11.62 20.69 13.45
C LYS A 330 10.29 21.08 14.10
N PHE A 331 9.22 20.37 13.77
CA PHE A 331 7.86 20.71 14.20
C PHE A 331 7.26 19.78 15.26
N GLY A 332 7.90 18.65 15.59
CA GLY A 332 7.35 17.67 16.54
C GLY A 332 6.09 17.01 16.00
N VAL A 333 6.12 16.61 14.72
CA VAL A 333 4.98 16.03 14.00
C VAL A 333 5.35 14.71 13.34
N ILE A 334 4.34 13.90 12.99
CA ILE A 334 4.52 12.78 12.06
C ILE A 334 4.30 13.32 10.65
N THR A 335 5.29 13.22 9.78
CA THR A 335 5.21 13.71 8.40
C THR A 335 4.97 12.56 7.43
N VAL A 336 3.96 12.69 6.57
CA VAL A 336 3.71 11.78 5.43
C VAL A 336 3.96 12.56 4.13
N LEU A 337 5.17 12.44 3.59
CA LEU A 337 5.53 13.09 2.33
C LEU A 337 5.01 12.27 1.15
N LYS A 338 3.84 12.66 0.64
CA LYS A 338 3.09 11.99 -0.44
C LYS A 338 3.91 11.97 -1.74
N GLY A 339 3.68 10.94 -2.55
CA GLY A 339 4.33 10.69 -3.85
C GLY A 339 4.63 9.20 -4.03
N ALA A 340 5.17 8.81 -5.20
CA ALA A 340 5.65 7.44 -5.41
C ALA A 340 6.67 7.09 -4.32
N ASN A 341 6.61 5.90 -3.73
CA ASN A 341 7.41 5.58 -2.53
C ASN A 341 7.21 6.59 -1.39
N THR A 342 5.95 6.76 -0.94
CA THR A 342 5.61 7.73 0.13
C THR A 342 6.47 7.50 1.37
N VAL A 343 7.03 8.58 1.91
CA VAL A 343 7.90 8.57 3.09
C VAL A 343 7.12 9.00 4.31
N ILE A 344 7.14 8.20 5.36
CA ILE A 344 6.63 8.56 6.69
C ILE A 344 7.81 8.77 7.62
N SER A 345 7.82 9.87 8.35
CA SER A 345 8.83 10.14 9.38
C SER A 345 8.16 10.58 10.68
N SER A 346 8.81 10.26 11.79
CA SER A 346 8.37 10.61 13.15
C SER A 346 9.39 11.51 13.82
N GLU A 347 8.96 12.25 14.84
CA GLU A 347 9.82 13.08 15.70
C GLU A 347 10.93 12.28 16.40
N GLU A 348 10.76 10.96 16.58
CA GLU A 348 11.76 10.05 17.17
C GLU A 348 12.81 9.58 16.14
N GLY A 349 12.72 10.03 14.89
CA GLY A 349 13.63 9.66 13.81
C GLY A 349 13.38 8.27 13.20
N LYS A 350 12.21 7.64 13.47
CA LYS A 350 11.79 6.42 12.75
C LYS A 350 11.27 6.80 11.37
N ILE A 351 11.71 6.08 10.34
CA ILE A 351 11.38 6.36 8.95
C ILE A 351 10.80 5.12 8.29
N TYR A 352 9.70 5.30 7.57
CA TYR A 352 9.04 4.25 6.79
C TYR A 352 8.87 4.64 5.33
N ILE A 353 9.04 3.68 4.43
CA ILE A 353 8.81 3.85 3.00
C ILE A 353 7.69 2.91 2.56
N ASN A 354 6.62 3.48 2.02
CA ASN A 354 5.52 2.73 1.44
C ASN A 354 5.74 2.45 -0.04
N THR A 355 5.78 1.18 -0.44
CA THR A 355 5.99 0.80 -1.85
C THR A 355 4.74 0.33 -2.58
N THR A 356 3.57 0.38 -1.95
CA THR A 356 2.28 0.07 -2.59
C THR A 356 1.73 1.30 -3.31
N GLY A 357 0.81 1.07 -4.24
CA GLY A 357 0.20 2.11 -5.06
C GLY A 357 0.81 2.15 -6.46
N ASN A 358 0.13 2.90 -7.33
CA ASN A 358 0.44 2.94 -8.76
C ASN A 358 0.17 4.33 -9.35
N PRO A 359 0.67 4.61 -10.57
CA PRO A 359 0.51 5.91 -11.23
C PRO A 359 -0.95 6.38 -11.39
N GLY A 360 -1.92 5.47 -11.52
CA GLY A 360 -3.33 5.84 -11.65
C GLY A 360 -3.87 6.62 -10.45
N MET A 361 -3.24 6.47 -9.28
CA MET A 361 -3.61 7.22 -8.07
C MET A 361 -3.24 8.71 -8.13
N ALA A 362 -2.51 9.16 -9.16
CA ALA A 362 -2.17 10.56 -9.42
C ALA A 362 -3.38 11.34 -9.98
N THR A 363 -4.46 11.34 -9.20
CA THR A 363 -5.75 11.96 -9.50
C THR A 363 -6.20 12.82 -8.33
N ALA A 364 -7.06 13.81 -8.59
CA ALA A 364 -7.57 14.70 -7.56
C ALA A 364 -8.40 13.89 -6.52
N GLY A 365 -8.19 14.19 -5.24
CA GLY A 365 -8.93 13.57 -4.14
C GLY A 365 -8.30 12.33 -3.51
N SER A 366 -7.26 11.74 -4.11
CA SER A 366 -6.55 10.60 -3.49
C SER A 366 -5.97 10.96 -2.11
N GLY A 367 -5.47 12.21 -1.95
CA GLY A 367 -5.01 12.72 -0.65
C GLY A 367 -6.11 12.77 0.41
N ASP A 368 -7.32 13.20 0.02
CA ASP A 368 -8.49 13.27 0.91
C ASP A 368 -8.86 11.89 1.45
N VAL A 369 -8.81 10.88 0.57
CA VAL A 369 -9.03 9.47 0.94
C VAL A 369 -7.97 8.99 1.93
N LEU A 370 -6.68 9.27 1.68
CA LEU A 370 -5.59 8.93 2.59
C LEU A 370 -5.80 9.57 3.99
N THR A 371 -6.16 10.85 4.02
CA THR A 371 -6.44 11.59 5.25
C THR A 371 -7.56 10.93 6.05
N GLY A 372 -8.63 10.51 5.39
CA GLY A 372 -9.72 9.77 6.05
C GLY A 372 -9.29 8.42 6.62
N ILE A 373 -8.46 7.66 5.88
CA ILE A 373 -7.96 6.35 6.35
C ILE A 373 -7.11 6.52 7.62
N ILE A 374 -6.12 7.42 7.60
CA ILE A 374 -5.23 7.66 8.75
C ILE A 374 -6.05 8.11 9.97
N THR A 375 -6.96 9.05 9.75
CA THR A 375 -7.81 9.60 10.81
C THR A 375 -8.68 8.50 11.43
N SER A 376 -9.24 7.61 10.62
CA SER A 376 -10.03 6.47 11.10
C SER A 376 -9.24 5.53 11.99
N PHE A 377 -8.04 5.14 11.58
CA PHE A 377 -7.21 4.22 12.36
C PHE A 377 -6.79 4.83 13.70
N ILE A 378 -6.46 6.12 13.73
CA ILE A 378 -6.21 6.83 15.00
C ILE A 378 -7.47 6.84 15.86
N GLY A 379 -8.64 7.16 15.28
CA GLY A 379 -9.92 7.17 16.01
C GLY A 379 -10.30 5.81 16.60
N GLN A 380 -9.91 4.73 15.93
CA GLN A 380 -10.09 3.35 16.42
C GLN A 380 -9.12 2.99 17.56
N GLY A 381 -8.25 3.90 18.00
CA GLY A 381 -7.32 3.72 19.11
C GLY A 381 -5.97 3.13 18.72
N ILE A 382 -5.64 3.09 17.43
CA ILE A 382 -4.30 2.68 16.97
C ILE A 382 -3.32 3.82 17.26
N GLU A 383 -2.13 3.48 17.76
CA GLU A 383 -1.04 4.44 17.98
C GLU A 383 -0.75 5.25 16.70
N CYS A 384 -0.47 6.55 16.84
CA CYS A 384 -0.43 7.50 15.72
C CYS A 384 0.52 7.09 14.60
N LEU A 385 1.78 6.76 14.91
CA LEU A 385 2.75 6.35 13.90
C LEU A 385 2.36 5.03 13.24
N ALA A 386 1.89 4.05 14.02
CA ALA A 386 1.39 2.78 13.50
C ALA A 386 0.17 2.98 12.58
N ALA A 387 -0.79 3.81 12.99
CA ALA A 387 -1.98 4.16 12.22
C ALA A 387 -1.62 4.84 10.90
N THR A 388 -0.67 5.76 10.92
CA THR A 388 -0.16 6.43 9.72
C THR A 388 0.52 5.45 8.76
N VAL A 389 1.39 4.57 9.27
CA VAL A 389 2.04 3.51 8.47
C VAL A 389 1.01 2.58 7.83
N ALA A 390 0.03 2.11 8.61
CA ALA A 390 -1.03 1.25 8.10
C ALA A 390 -1.92 1.98 7.09
N GLY A 391 -2.25 3.26 7.34
CA GLY A 391 -3.12 4.05 6.49
C GLY A 391 -2.53 4.30 5.11
N VAL A 392 -1.26 4.66 5.04
CA VAL A 392 -0.55 4.86 3.76
C VAL A 392 -0.46 3.56 2.96
N TYR A 393 -0.21 2.43 3.63
CA TYR A 393 -0.17 1.12 2.98
C TYR A 393 -1.56 0.68 2.47
N VAL A 394 -2.59 0.81 3.30
CA VAL A 394 -3.99 0.50 2.94
C VAL A 394 -4.44 1.34 1.76
N HIS A 395 -4.12 2.63 1.75
CA HIS A 395 -4.42 3.54 0.64
C HIS A 395 -3.76 3.07 -0.67
N GLY A 396 -2.46 2.78 -0.65
CA GLY A 396 -1.75 2.31 -1.85
C GLY A 396 -2.24 0.94 -2.32
N LEU A 397 -2.51 0.01 -1.39
CA LEU A 397 -3.07 -1.30 -1.71
C LEU A 397 -4.48 -1.18 -2.31
N ALA A 398 -5.33 -0.29 -1.79
CA ALA A 398 -6.64 -0.01 -2.36
C ALA A 398 -6.53 0.51 -3.81
N GLY A 399 -5.56 1.40 -4.07
CA GLY A 399 -5.26 1.85 -5.43
C GLY A 399 -4.75 0.73 -6.34
N ASP A 400 -3.92 -0.18 -5.84
CA ASP A 400 -3.43 -1.34 -6.61
C ASP A 400 -4.55 -2.32 -6.96
N LEU A 401 -5.51 -2.52 -6.05
CA LEU A 401 -6.72 -3.29 -6.32
C LEU A 401 -7.62 -2.61 -7.35
N ALA A 402 -7.86 -1.30 -7.21
CA ALA A 402 -8.66 -0.52 -8.15
C ALA A 402 -8.06 -0.54 -9.57
N LYS A 403 -6.73 -0.47 -9.68
CA LYS A 403 -6.01 -0.60 -10.96
C LYS A 403 -6.27 -1.95 -11.64
N TYR A 404 -6.41 -3.03 -10.88
CA TYR A 404 -6.69 -4.35 -11.46
C TYR A 404 -8.04 -4.36 -12.20
N GLU A 405 -9.03 -3.61 -11.72
CA GLU A 405 -10.36 -3.53 -12.32
C GLU A 405 -10.47 -2.46 -13.42
N LYS A 406 -9.87 -1.29 -13.21
CA LYS A 406 -10.08 -0.10 -14.05
C LYS A 406 -8.89 0.25 -14.96
N GLY A 407 -7.73 -0.37 -14.73
CA GLY A 407 -6.45 0.09 -15.27
C GLY A 407 -5.97 1.39 -14.60
N GLU A 408 -4.88 1.96 -15.10
CA GLU A 408 -4.29 3.19 -14.53
C GLU A 408 -4.96 4.47 -15.03
N TYR A 409 -5.34 4.52 -16.31
CA TYR A 409 -5.84 5.74 -16.96
C TYR A 409 -7.20 6.22 -16.44
N GLY A 410 -8.09 5.29 -16.13
CA GLY A 410 -9.47 5.59 -15.70
C GLY A 410 -9.65 5.67 -14.18
N LEU A 411 -8.59 5.46 -13.41
CA LEU A 411 -8.66 5.38 -11.95
C LEU A 411 -8.86 6.77 -11.34
N ILE A 412 -9.91 6.90 -10.54
CA ILE A 412 -10.23 8.12 -9.77
C ILE A 412 -10.29 7.84 -8.27
N ALA A 413 -10.32 8.89 -7.45
CA ALA A 413 -10.27 8.77 -5.99
C ALA A 413 -11.44 7.94 -5.41
N THR A 414 -12.62 7.95 -6.05
CA THR A 414 -13.75 7.11 -5.63
C THR A 414 -13.49 5.63 -5.85
N ASP A 415 -12.72 5.24 -6.87
CA ASP A 415 -12.33 3.84 -7.04
C ASP A 415 -11.42 3.41 -5.88
N VAL A 416 -10.46 4.25 -5.49
CA VAL A 416 -9.60 3.97 -4.31
C VAL A 416 -10.44 3.86 -3.04
N LEU A 417 -11.38 4.80 -2.84
CA LEU A 417 -12.32 4.82 -1.72
C LEU A 417 -13.15 3.52 -1.63
N GLU A 418 -13.71 3.07 -2.75
CA GLU A 418 -14.49 1.83 -2.85
C GLU A 418 -13.65 0.58 -2.56
N HIS A 419 -12.34 0.66 -2.81
CA HIS A 419 -11.41 -0.45 -2.60
C HIS A 419 -10.80 -0.53 -1.20
N ILE A 420 -11.02 0.45 -0.33
CA ILE A 420 -10.55 0.42 1.08
C ILE A 420 -11.00 -0.86 1.80
N PRO A 421 -12.28 -1.26 1.80
CA PRO A 421 -12.70 -2.45 2.56
C PRO A 421 -12.04 -3.74 2.06
N TYR A 422 -11.81 -3.86 0.75
CA TYR A 422 -11.14 -5.03 0.16
C TYR A 422 -9.66 -5.10 0.55
N SER A 423 -8.98 -3.95 0.54
CA SER A 423 -7.58 -3.86 0.98
C SER A 423 -7.44 -4.31 2.45
N ILE A 424 -8.29 -3.79 3.35
CA ILE A 424 -8.31 -4.16 4.78
C ILE A 424 -8.67 -5.64 4.95
N LYS A 425 -9.70 -6.15 4.23
CA LYS A 425 -10.08 -7.56 4.27
C LYS A 425 -8.92 -8.48 3.91
N SER A 426 -8.15 -8.13 2.88
CA SER A 426 -6.99 -8.92 2.44
C SER A 426 -5.83 -8.96 3.45
N LEU A 427 -5.78 -7.97 4.36
CA LEU A 427 -4.77 -7.86 5.40
C LEU A 427 -5.14 -8.61 6.68
N ILE A 428 -6.43 -8.75 6.98
CA ILE A 428 -6.90 -9.33 8.25
C ILE A 428 -7.27 -10.82 8.12
N TYR A 429 -7.79 -11.24 6.96
CA TYR A 429 -8.43 -12.55 6.77
C TYR A 429 -7.69 -13.48 5.78
N ASN A 430 -6.77 -12.95 4.98
CA ASN A 430 -5.98 -13.73 4.00
C ASN A 430 -4.47 -13.69 4.33
N SER A 431 -4.14 -13.68 5.62
CA SER A 431 -2.79 -13.54 6.17
C SER A 431 -2.44 -14.68 7.10
#